data_AF-S4NJM5-F1
#
_entry.id   AF-S4NJM5-F1
#
_cell.length_a   1.000
_cell.length_b   1.000
_cell.length_c   1.000
_cell.angle_alpha   90.00
_cell.angle_beta   90.00
_cell.angle_gamma   90.00
#
_symmetry.space_group_name_H-M   'P 1'
#
loop_
_entity.id
_entity.type
_entity.pdbx_description
1 polymer ?
#
loop_
_entity_poly.entity_id
_entity_poly.type
_entity_poly.pdbx_seq_one_letter_code
_entity_poly.pdbx_strand_id
1 'polypeptide(L)'
;IRGLKLNKLTWLDHKIEAKISWNPVHPKGQRKNTYYVHWKTLTCQDPVKELKELSATTEQNSFEIYELDYKCNYTININKS
;
A
#
# COMPACT_ATOMS: atom_id res chain seq x y z
N ILE A 1 -11.55 -3.12 -6.39
CA ILE A 1 -10.53 -2.63 -7.35
C ILE A 1 -10.11 -3.76 -8.29
N ARG A 2 -9.34 -3.50 -9.36
CA ARG A 2 -8.72 -4.54 -10.22
C ARG A 2 -7.28 -4.17 -10.58
N GLY A 3 -6.44 -5.14 -10.91
CA GLY A 3 -5.09 -4.89 -11.44
C GLY A 3 -4.17 -4.12 -10.48
N LEU A 4 -4.16 -4.51 -9.20
CA LEU A 4 -3.19 -3.99 -8.25
C LEU A 4 -1.78 -4.31 -8.72
N LYS A 5 -0.92 -3.29 -8.80
CA LYS A 5 0.47 -3.42 -9.22
C LYS A 5 1.40 -2.54 -8.38
N LEU A 6 2.60 -3.05 -8.17
CA LEU A 6 3.75 -2.30 -7.69
C LEU A 6 4.39 -1.58 -8.88
N ASN A 7 4.36 -0.25 -8.89
CA ASN A 7 4.93 0.55 -9.98
C ASN A 7 6.41 0.84 -9.77
N LYS A 8 6.78 1.17 -8.54
CA LYS A 8 8.15 1.56 -8.18
C LYS A 8 8.44 1.14 -6.75
N LEU A 9 9.65 0.65 -6.53
CA LEU A 9 10.25 0.44 -5.23
C LEU A 9 11.52 1.30 -5.19
N THR A 10 11.59 2.23 -4.25
CA THR A 10 12.73 3.15 -4.10
C THR A 10 13.40 2.89 -2.77
N TRP A 11 14.73 2.88 -2.77
CA TRP A 11 15.54 2.95 -1.56
C TRP A 11 16.11 4.36 -1.44
N LEU A 12 15.68 5.12 -0.45
CA LEU A 12 16.12 6.49 -0.20
C LEU A 12 16.39 6.67 1.29
N ASP A 13 17.57 7.15 1.65
CA ASP A 13 17.94 7.47 3.04
C ASP A 13 17.62 6.37 4.06
N HIS A 14 17.99 5.13 3.73
CA HIS A 14 17.71 3.93 4.52
C HIS A 14 16.22 3.58 4.71
N LYS A 15 15.33 4.22 3.96
CA LYS A 15 13.90 3.93 3.92
C LYS A 15 13.55 3.29 2.58
N ILE A 16 12.58 2.38 2.65
CA ILE A 16 11.94 1.83 1.46
C ILE A 16 10.62 2.57 1.24
N GLU A 17 10.41 3.01 0.01
CA GLU A 17 9.15 3.60 -0.44
C GLU A 17 8.62 2.79 -1.61
N ALA A 18 7.34 2.41 -1.56
CA ALA A 18 6.71 1.62 -2.61
C ALA A 18 5.49 2.35 -3.18
N LYS A 19 5.52 2.65 -4.48
CA LYS A 19 4.37 3.23 -5.18
C LYS A 19 3.53 2.12 -5.79
N ILE A 20 2.28 2.04 -5.38
CA ILE A 20 1.29 1.12 -5.91
C ILE A 20 0.20 1.85 -6.69
N SER A 21 -0.47 1.14 -7.59
CA SER A 21 -1.68 1.64 -8.26
C SER A 21 -2.62 0.51 -8.62
N TRP A 22 -3.86 0.86 -8.88
CA TRP A 22 -4.90 -0.07 -9.29
C TRP A 22 -5.83 0.58 -10.30
N ASN A 23 -6.58 -0.25 -11.01
CA ASN A 23 -7.66 0.20 -11.86
C ASN A 23 -8.95 0.34 -11.03
N PRO A 24 -9.61 1.50 -11.07
CA PRO A 24 -10.92 1.68 -10.46
C PRO A 24 -11.93 0.75 -11.14
N VAL A 25 -12.80 0.13 -10.35
CA VAL A 25 -13.99 -0.53 -10.87
C VAL A 25 -15.12 0.47 -10.70
N HIS A 26 -15.50 1.15 -11.79
CA HIS A 26 -16.57 2.14 -11.76
C HIS A 26 -17.92 1.45 -12.05
N PRO A 27 -18.88 1.46 -11.11
CA PRO A 27 -20.29 1.45 -11.49
C PRO A 27 -20.59 2.76 -12.22
N LYS A 28 -21.37 2.71 -13.30
CA LYS A 28 -21.79 3.91 -14.04
C LYS A 28 -22.39 4.94 -13.06
N GLY A 29 -21.85 6.16 -13.03
CA GLY A 29 -22.43 7.31 -12.29
C GLY A 29 -21.74 7.75 -11.00
N GLN A 30 -20.71 7.05 -10.50
CA GLN A 30 -19.97 7.52 -9.29
C GLN A 30 -18.83 8.49 -9.64
N ARG A 31 -18.92 9.72 -9.11
CA ARG A 31 -17.94 10.81 -9.33
C ARG A 31 -16.72 10.79 -8.40
N LYS A 32 -16.77 10.10 -7.26
CA LYS A 32 -15.65 10.00 -6.30
C LYS A 32 -15.52 8.56 -5.80
N ASN A 33 -14.31 8.02 -5.83
CA ASN A 33 -13.98 6.76 -5.18
C ASN A 33 -13.04 7.07 -4.04
N THR A 34 -13.46 6.76 -2.82
CA THR A 34 -12.58 6.75 -1.65
C THR A 34 -12.06 5.32 -1.46
N TYR A 35 -10.75 5.17 -1.30
CA TYR A 35 -10.09 3.89 -1.08
C TYR A 35 -9.43 3.87 0.28
N TYR A 36 -9.57 2.74 0.97
CA TYR A 36 -8.84 2.42 2.18
C TYR A 36 -7.67 1.50 1.81
N VAL A 37 -6.45 1.96 2.05
CA VAL A 37 -5.22 1.22 1.82
C VAL A 37 -4.73 0.73 3.17
N HIS A 38 -4.59 -0.58 3.31
CA HIS A 38 -4.10 -1.22 4.52
C HIS A 38 -2.82 -1.99 4.18
N TRP A 39 -1.79 -1.85 5.00
CA TRP A 39 -0.59 -2.67 4.87
C TRP A 39 -0.08 -3.11 6.23
N LYS A 40 0.40 -4.35 6.26
CA LYS A 40 0.91 -4.95 7.48
C LYS A 40 2.22 -5.68 7.24
N THR A 41 3.13 -5.56 8.20
CA THR A 41 4.34 -6.38 8.25
C THR A 41 3.96 -7.80 8.67
N LEU A 42 4.37 -8.79 7.89
CA LEU A 42 4.13 -10.21 8.20
C LEU A 42 5.31 -10.81 8.97
N THR A 43 6.51 -10.64 8.44
CA THR A 43 7.74 -11.25 8.94
C THR A 43 8.92 -10.36 8.57
N CYS A 44 9.90 -10.24 9.45
CA CYS A 44 11.18 -9.60 9.17
C CYS A 44 12.32 -10.58 9.44
N GLN A 45 13.42 -10.45 8.70
CA GLN A 45 14.63 -11.23 8.99
C GLN A 45 15.22 -10.88 10.36
N ASP A 46 15.05 -9.63 10.80
CA ASP A 46 15.45 -9.16 12.12
C ASP A 46 14.30 -9.34 13.12
N PRO A 47 14.45 -10.18 14.16
CA PRO A 47 13.39 -10.45 15.14
C PRO A 47 13.08 -9.28 16.07
N VAL A 48 13.92 -8.24 16.09
CA VAL A 48 13.70 -7.06 16.95
C VAL A 48 12.70 -6.09 16.33
N LYS A 49 12.41 -6.21 15.02
CA LYS A 49 11.48 -5.30 14.33
C LYS A 49 10.03 -5.59 14.70
N GLU A 50 9.34 -4.53 15.10
CA GLU A 50 7.91 -4.56 15.42
C GLU A 50 7.08 -4.86 14.17
N LEU A 51 6.11 -5.77 14.30
CA LEU A 51 5.11 -6.00 13.27
C LEU A 51 4.07 -4.88 13.33
N LYS A 52 4.05 -4.02 12.32
CA LYS A 52 3.14 -2.89 12.23
C LYS A 52 1.94 -3.20 11.35
N GLU A 53 0.80 -2.64 11.71
CA GLU A 53 -0.40 -2.59 10.86
C GLU A 53 -0.79 -1.13 10.67
N LEU A 54 -0.77 -0.68 9.43
CA LEU A 54 -0.98 0.72 9.05
C LEU A 54 -2.11 0.80 8.04
N SER A 55 -2.79 1.96 8.03
CA SER A 55 -3.81 2.24 7.05
C SER A 55 -3.90 3.72 6.73
N ALA A 56 -4.41 4.00 5.53
CA ALA A 56 -4.64 5.35 5.05
C ALA A 56 -5.81 5.39 4.07
N THR A 57 -6.35 6.59 3.88
CA THR A 57 -7.44 6.84 2.94
C THR A 57 -6.93 7.70 1.78
N THR A 58 -7.32 7.38 0.54
CA THR A 58 -6.99 8.18 -0.65
C THR A 58 -8.15 8.23 -1.63
N GLU A 59 -8.30 9.37 -2.33
CA GLU A 59 -9.21 9.50 -3.47
C GLU A 59 -8.52 9.17 -4.81
N GLN A 60 -7.21 8.92 -4.79
CA GLN A 60 -6.43 8.56 -5.97
C GLN A 60 -6.44 7.04 -6.20
N ASN A 61 -6.20 6.63 -7.45
CA ASN A 61 -6.03 5.23 -7.82
C ASN A 61 -4.58 4.74 -7.65
N SER A 62 -3.77 5.51 -6.91
CA SER A 62 -2.39 5.20 -6.57
C SER A 62 -2.10 5.65 -5.15
N PHE A 63 -1.12 5.00 -4.54
CA PHE A 63 -0.71 5.30 -3.17
C PHE A 63 0.77 5.02 -2.99
N GLU A 64 1.39 5.79 -2.10
CA GLU A 64 2.78 5.61 -1.68
C GLU A 64 2.78 4.94 -0.31
N ILE A 65 3.22 3.68 -0.28
CA ILE A 65 3.35 2.91 0.94
C ILE A 65 4.64 3.36 1.64
N TYR A 66 4.46 3.78 2.89
CA TYR A 66 5.50 4.31 3.75
C TYR A 66 5.75 3.39 4.95
N GLU A 67 6.81 3.72 5.70
CA GLU A 67 7.27 2.92 6.86
C GLU A 67 7.56 1.46 6.49
N LEU A 68 8.15 1.25 5.32
CA LEU A 68 8.65 -0.05 4.91
C LEU A 68 10.09 -0.24 5.38
N ASP A 69 10.33 -1.41 5.93
CA ASP A 69 11.57 -1.86 6.50
C ASP A 69 12.27 -2.83 5.55
N TYR A 70 13.60 -2.71 5.52
CA TYR A 70 14.43 -3.66 4.78
C TYR A 70 14.29 -5.08 5.32
N LYS A 71 14.25 -6.05 4.38
CA LYS A 71 14.17 -7.49 4.66
C LYS A 71 12.92 -7.89 5.45
N CYS A 72 11.81 -7.21 5.16
CA CYS A 72 10.50 -7.54 5.70
C CYS A 72 9.52 -7.87 4.58
N ASN A 73 8.58 -8.77 4.87
CA ASN A 73 7.49 -9.14 3.99
C ASN A 73 6.23 -8.40 4.41
N TYR A 74 5.46 -7.94 3.44
CA TYR A 74 4.25 -7.15 3.66
C TYR A 74 3.05 -7.74 2.94
N THR A 75 1.87 -7.57 3.53
CA THR A 75 0.60 -7.70 2.80
C THR A 75 0.00 -6.33 2.62
N ILE A 76 -0.47 -6.03 1.40
CA ILE A 76 -1.16 -4.78 1.07
C ILE A 76 -2.57 -5.13 0.59
N ASN A 77 -3.57 -4.53 1.21
CA ASN A 77 -4.98 -4.68 0.87
C ASN A 77 -5.58 -3.31 0.55
N ILE A 78 -6.40 -3.25 -0.49
CA ILE A 78 -7.09 -2.01 -0.88
C ILE A 78 -8.57 -2.30 -1.00
N ASN A 79 -9.35 -1.62 -0.18
CA ASN A 79 -10.80 -1.70 -0.18
C ASN A 79 -11.38 -0.40 -0.74
N LYS A 80 -12.51 -0.52 -1.43
CA LYS A 80 -13.31 0.64 -1.80
C LYS A 80 -14.30 0.90 -0.66
N SER A 81 -14.46 2.17 -0.27
CA SER A 81 -15.53 2.63 0.63
C SER A 81 -16.90 2.42 -0.01
#